data_AF-K6XPD2-F1
#
_entry.id   AF-K6XPD2-F1
#
_cell.length_a   1.000
_cell.length_b   1.000
_cell.length_c   1.000
_cell.angle_alpha   90.00
_cell.angle_beta   90.00
_cell.angle_gamma   90.00
#
_symmetry.space_group_name_H-M   'P 1'
#
loop_
_entity.id
_entity.type
_entity.pdbx_description
1 polymer ?
#
loop_
_entity_poly.entity_id
_entity_poly.type
_entity_poly.pdbx_seq_one_letter_code
_entity_poly.pdbx_strand_id
1 'polypeptide(L)'
;MFVNDPLADLFLRSMALTAIAMFWVVLLVRVNGLRSFSKMTNFDFVMTVAIGSLLAGASQSTDWISFVQTILSMAMLFIVQFTTATIRKKSTTFESFMQNQPALLVKDGVILHAALKATRVAETDLIAKLREANVLDLTQVRAVALETTGDISVIHGDSCSDELLQGVRTVKEK
;
A
#
# COMPACT_ATOMS: atom_id res chain seq x y z
N MET A 1 3.01 -1.52 39.59
CA MET A 1 3.10 -2.91 40.06
C MET A 1 1.69 -3.40 40.27
N PHE A 2 1.28 -4.39 39.50
CA PHE A 2 0.01 -5.11 39.58
C PHE A 2 0.09 -6.27 40.61
N VAL A 3 1.27 -6.87 40.80
CA VAL A 3 1.50 -7.99 41.72
C VAL A 3 2.87 -7.86 42.38
N ASN A 4 3.04 -8.50 43.55
CA ASN A 4 4.32 -8.55 44.28
C ASN A 4 5.36 -9.51 43.64
N ASP A 5 4.94 -10.42 42.77
CA ASP A 5 5.85 -11.31 42.03
C ASP A 5 6.37 -10.62 40.75
N PRO A 6 7.69 -10.48 40.56
CA PRO A 6 8.26 -9.74 39.44
C PRO A 6 7.94 -10.32 38.05
N LEU A 7 7.87 -11.65 37.92
CA LEU A 7 7.58 -12.30 36.64
C LEU A 7 6.09 -12.18 36.28
N ALA A 8 5.22 -12.36 37.28
CA ALA A 8 3.79 -12.17 37.12
C ALA A 8 3.45 -10.70 36.82
N ASP A 9 4.11 -9.74 37.49
CA ASP A 9 3.95 -8.31 37.23
C ASP A 9 4.34 -7.97 35.78
N LEU A 10 5.49 -8.47 35.32
CA LEU A 10 5.95 -8.28 33.95
C LEU A 10 4.94 -8.86 32.94
N PHE A 11 4.49 -10.09 33.15
CA PHE A 11 3.54 -10.75 32.26
C PHE A 11 2.20 -10.00 32.20
N LEU A 12 1.61 -9.68 33.34
CA LEU A 12 0.34 -8.96 33.44
C LEU A 12 0.42 -7.57 32.81
N ARG A 13 1.52 -6.87 33.08
CA ARG A 13 1.78 -5.56 32.50
C ARG A 13 1.90 -5.63 30.99
N SER A 14 2.72 -6.53 30.46
CA SER A 14 2.89 -6.69 29.01
C SER A 14 1.57 -7.07 28.34
N MET A 15 0.79 -7.97 28.95
CA MET A 15 -0.53 -8.34 28.44
C MET A 15 -1.49 -7.14 28.41
N ALA A 16 -1.56 -6.37 29.50
CA ALA A 16 -2.45 -5.21 29.60
C ALA A 16 -2.07 -4.09 28.60
N LEU A 17 -0.79 -3.70 28.55
CA LEU A 17 -0.33 -2.65 27.63
C LEU A 17 -0.53 -3.06 26.17
N THR A 18 -0.24 -4.32 25.83
CA THR A 18 -0.44 -4.85 24.48
C THR A 18 -1.92 -4.85 24.10
N ALA A 19 -2.82 -5.28 25.01
CA ALA A 19 -4.25 -5.29 24.75
C ALA A 19 -4.80 -3.87 24.51
N ILE A 20 -4.38 -2.90 25.32
CA ILE A 20 -4.80 -1.49 25.19
C ILE A 20 -4.28 -0.90 23.88
N ALA A 21 -3.00 -1.11 23.57
CA ALA A 21 -2.39 -0.58 22.34
C ALA A 21 -3.01 -1.23 21.08
N MET A 22 -3.29 -2.52 21.11
CA MET A 22 -3.97 -3.22 20.01
C MET A 22 -5.39 -2.70 19.81
N PHE A 23 -6.15 -2.52 20.89
CA PHE A 23 -7.48 -1.91 20.84
C PHE A 23 -7.43 -0.50 20.24
N TRP A 24 -6.43 0.30 20.63
CA TRP A 24 -6.20 1.63 20.08
C TRP A 24 -5.92 1.62 18.57
N VAL A 25 -5.03 0.74 18.10
CA VAL A 25 -4.75 0.58 16.66
C VAL A 25 -6.02 0.19 15.90
N VAL A 26 -6.81 -0.78 16.41
CA VAL A 26 -8.07 -1.18 15.78
C VAL A 26 -9.05 -0.01 15.68
N LEU A 27 -9.14 0.84 16.71
CA LEU A 27 -9.97 2.05 16.70
C LEU A 27 -9.50 3.03 15.62
N LEU A 28 -8.20 3.31 15.55
CA LEU A 28 -7.63 4.22 14.54
C LEU A 28 -7.86 3.71 13.10
N VAL A 29 -7.68 2.42 12.87
CA VAL A 29 -7.94 1.78 11.56
C VAL A 29 -9.42 1.88 11.20
N ARG A 30 -10.33 1.60 12.15
CA ARG A 30 -11.78 1.71 11.92
C ARG A 30 -12.20 3.11 11.50
N VAL A 31 -11.61 4.16 12.10
CA VAL A 31 -11.88 5.55 11.74
C VAL A 31 -11.36 5.90 10.34
N ASN A 32 -10.23 5.33 9.92
CA ASN A 32 -9.64 5.60 8.61
C ASN A 32 -10.32 4.85 7.44
N GLY A 33 -11.21 3.91 7.74
CA GLY A 33 -12.02 3.20 6.76
C GLY A 33 -11.29 2.03 6.06
N LEU A 34 -12.07 1.25 5.31
CA LEU A 34 -11.60 0.08 4.57
C LEU A 34 -10.76 0.52 3.36
N ARG A 35 -9.45 0.63 3.51
CA ARG A 35 -8.55 0.42 2.37
C ARG A 35 -8.22 -1.06 2.33
N SER A 36 -8.64 -1.75 1.27
CA SER A 36 -8.47 -3.20 1.15
C SER A 36 -6.99 -3.58 1.24
N PHE A 37 -6.63 -4.42 2.21
CA PHE A 37 -5.25 -4.88 2.44
C PHE A 37 -4.63 -5.58 1.21
N SER A 38 -5.45 -6.03 0.26
CA SER A 38 -5.00 -6.78 -0.92
C SER A 38 -4.28 -5.93 -1.98
N LYS A 39 -4.35 -4.59 -1.91
CA LYS A 39 -3.74 -3.67 -2.90
C LYS A 39 -3.13 -2.45 -2.19
N MET A 40 -2.25 -2.70 -1.23
CA MET A 40 -1.55 -1.64 -0.49
C MET A 40 -0.58 -0.90 -1.40
N THR A 41 -0.60 0.43 -1.34
CA THR A 41 0.41 1.24 -2.03
C THR A 41 1.71 1.22 -1.22
N ASN A 42 2.85 1.57 -1.84
CA ASN A 42 4.14 1.67 -1.14
C ASN A 42 4.06 2.52 0.15
N PHE A 43 3.29 3.60 0.10
CA PHE A 43 3.04 4.44 1.26
C PHE A 43 2.27 3.70 2.35
N ASP A 44 1.19 3.00 2.01
CA ASP A 44 0.39 2.24 2.99
C ASP A 44 1.21 1.10 3.65
N PHE A 45 2.15 0.52 2.90
CA PHE A 45 3.10 -0.46 3.43
C PHE A 45 4.01 0.15 4.50
N VAL A 46 4.68 1.26 4.20
CA VAL A 46 5.56 1.97 5.16
C VAL A 46 4.78 2.36 6.43
N MET A 47 3.55 2.85 6.26
CA MET A 47 2.67 3.20 7.37
C MET A 47 2.35 2.00 8.27
N THR A 48 2.09 0.84 7.68
CA THR A 48 1.77 -0.38 8.43
C THR A 48 2.98 -0.87 9.22
N VAL A 49 4.18 -0.83 8.64
CA VAL A 49 5.43 -1.15 9.33
C VAL A 49 5.68 -0.19 10.50
N ALA A 50 5.47 1.11 10.29
CA ALA A 50 5.63 2.13 11.33
C ALA A 50 4.64 1.93 12.50
N ILE A 51 3.38 1.63 12.21
CA ILE A 51 2.38 1.30 13.25
C ILE A 51 2.79 0.05 14.03
N GLY A 52 3.26 -1.00 13.35
CA GLY A 52 3.75 -2.21 14.01
C GLY A 52 4.94 -1.94 14.94
N SER A 53 5.87 -1.08 14.52
CA SER A 53 7.00 -0.66 15.35
C SER A 53 6.56 0.13 16.59
N LEU A 54 5.62 1.06 16.44
CA LEU A 54 5.05 1.81 17.57
C LEU A 54 4.28 0.89 18.52
N LEU A 55 3.58 -0.12 17.99
CA LEU A 55 2.84 -1.10 18.79
C LEU A 55 3.80 -1.94 19.64
N ALA A 56 4.90 -2.40 19.05
CA ALA A 56 5.95 -3.07 19.80
C ALA A 56 6.56 -2.16 20.89
N GLY A 57 6.73 -0.87 20.62
CA GLY A 57 7.18 0.12 21.61
C GLY A 57 6.18 0.31 22.77
N ALA A 58 4.88 0.38 22.46
CA ALA A 58 3.82 0.47 23.46
C ALA A 58 3.80 -0.77 24.37
N SER A 59 3.88 -1.97 23.79
CA SER A 59 3.90 -3.24 24.52
C SER A 59 5.10 -3.41 25.45
N GLN A 60 6.24 -2.79 25.12
CA GLN A 60 7.49 -2.89 25.88
C GLN A 60 7.74 -1.68 26.82
N SER A 61 6.79 -0.76 26.92
CA SER A 61 6.96 0.48 27.69
C SER A 61 7.14 0.22 29.20
N THR A 62 8.22 0.74 29.77
CA THR A 62 8.62 0.57 31.18
C THR A 62 8.04 1.64 32.11
N ASP A 63 7.45 2.70 31.58
CA ASP A 63 6.71 3.73 32.31
C ASP A 63 5.47 4.22 31.52
N TRP A 64 4.59 4.96 32.20
CA TRP A 64 3.33 5.43 31.60
C TRP A 64 3.53 6.58 30.59
N ILE A 65 4.56 7.41 30.77
CA ILE A 65 4.84 8.52 29.87
C ILE A 65 5.28 7.98 28.51
N SER A 66 6.20 7.01 28.50
CA SER A 66 6.63 6.30 27.29
C SER A 66 5.46 5.62 26.58
N PHE A 67 4.58 4.95 27.33
CA PHE A 67 3.38 4.32 26.77
C PHE A 67 2.47 5.35 26.11
N VAL A 68 2.11 6.43 26.82
CA VAL A 68 1.26 7.49 26.27
C VAL A 68 1.90 8.17 25.06
N GLN A 69 3.22 8.37 25.07
CA GLN A 69 3.96 8.90 23.93
C GLN A 69 3.83 8.00 22.70
N THR A 70 3.91 6.67 22.85
CA THR A 70 3.71 5.74 21.72
C THR A 70 2.28 5.76 21.19
N ILE A 71 1.28 5.82 22.08
CA ILE A 71 -0.15 5.92 21.72
C ILE A 71 -0.44 7.24 20.96
N LEU A 72 0.12 8.36 21.43
CA LEU A 72 0.02 9.65 20.75
C LEU A 72 0.76 9.64 19.40
N SER A 73 1.93 9.02 19.34
CA SER A 73 2.69 8.87 18.09
C SER A 73 1.89 8.10 17.04
N MET A 74 1.17 7.04 17.42
CA MET A 74 0.27 6.34 16.51
C MET A 74 -0.84 7.25 15.99
N ALA A 75 -1.48 8.03 16.87
CA ALA A 75 -2.53 8.96 16.49
C ALA A 75 -2.01 10.02 15.50
N MET A 76 -0.85 10.61 15.79
CA MET A 76 -0.20 11.60 14.91
C MET A 76 0.18 10.99 13.56
N LEU A 77 0.68 9.75 13.57
CA LEU A 77 1.02 9.01 12.36
C LEU A 77 -0.23 8.80 11.49
N PHE A 78 -1.37 8.43 12.07
CA PHE A 78 -2.65 8.34 11.37
C PHE A 78 -3.15 9.71 10.85
N ILE A 79 -2.97 10.79 11.60
CA ILE A 79 -3.31 12.16 11.15
C ILE A 79 -2.48 12.53 9.92
N VAL A 80 -1.18 12.23 9.93
CA VAL A 80 -0.29 12.46 8.78
C VAL A 80 -0.74 11.61 7.59
N GLN A 81 -1.10 10.34 7.81
CA GLN A 81 -1.61 9.46 6.77
C GLN A 81 -2.90 10.01 6.12
N PHE A 82 -3.88 10.39 6.95
CA PHE A 82 -5.14 10.95 6.50
C PHE A 82 -4.95 12.27 5.72
N THR A 83 -4.10 13.15 6.24
CA THR A 83 -3.77 14.43 5.61
C THR A 83 -3.08 14.22 4.26
N THR A 84 -2.09 13.32 4.22
CA THR A 84 -1.37 12.95 3.00
C THR A 84 -2.32 12.37 1.96
N ALA A 85 -3.21 11.45 2.36
CA ALA A 85 -4.22 10.88 1.47
C ALA A 85 -5.17 11.94 0.91
N THR A 86 -5.56 12.93 1.73
CA THR A 86 -6.43 14.03 1.31
C THR A 86 -5.72 14.98 0.34
N ILE A 87 -4.46 15.31 0.59
CA ILE A 87 -3.65 16.17 -0.29
C ILE A 87 -3.43 15.48 -1.64
N ARG A 88 -3.12 14.18 -1.64
CA ARG A 88 -2.94 13.40 -2.87
C ARG A 88 -4.16 13.45 -3.77
N LYS A 89 -5.37 13.28 -3.22
CA LYS A 89 -6.62 13.40 -3.99
C LYS A 89 -6.81 14.76 -4.68
N LYS A 90 -6.19 15.83 -4.15
CA LYS A 90 -6.32 17.19 -4.67
C LYS A 90 -5.17 17.60 -5.59
N SER A 91 -4.05 16.86 -5.62
CA SER A 91 -2.84 17.25 -6.34
C SER A 91 -2.17 16.06 -7.00
N THR A 92 -2.26 16.00 -8.33
CA THR A 92 -1.59 15.00 -9.19
C THR A 92 -0.06 15.08 -9.07
N THR A 93 0.50 16.27 -8.86
CA THR A 93 1.94 16.47 -8.64
C THR A 93 2.39 15.81 -7.34
N PHE A 94 1.63 16.00 -6.26
CA PHE A 94 1.97 15.41 -4.96
C PHE A 94 1.75 13.89 -4.97
N GLU A 95 0.70 13.43 -5.65
CA GLU A 95 0.50 12.00 -5.89
C GLU A 95 1.67 11.36 -6.65
N SER A 96 2.13 11.99 -7.73
CA SER A 96 3.29 11.51 -8.50
C SER A 96 4.61 11.55 -7.73
N PHE A 97 4.74 12.41 -6.72
CA PHE A 97 5.92 12.45 -5.86
C PHE A 97 5.90 11.33 -4.81
N MET A 98 4.72 11.05 -4.26
CA MET A 98 4.54 10.07 -3.19
C MET A 98 4.36 8.63 -3.69
N GLN A 99 3.95 8.45 -4.95
CA GLN A 99 3.65 7.14 -5.54
C GLN A 99 4.24 6.99 -6.93
N ASN A 100 4.50 5.74 -7.29
CA ASN A 100 4.74 5.39 -8.68
C ASN A 100 3.50 5.72 -9.51
N GLN A 101 3.69 6.21 -10.73
CA GLN A 101 2.59 6.35 -11.68
C GLN A 101 2.35 5.01 -12.37
N PRO A 102 1.09 4.63 -12.66
CA PRO A 102 0.83 3.47 -13.49
C PRO A 102 1.50 3.63 -14.86
N ALA A 103 1.93 2.53 -15.48
CA ALA A 103 2.63 2.57 -16.76
C ALA A 103 2.01 1.59 -17.75
N LEU A 104 1.77 2.04 -18.98
CA LEU A 104 1.22 1.19 -20.03
C LEU A 104 2.32 0.26 -20.55
N LEU A 105 2.08 -1.05 -20.47
CA LEU A 105 3.01 -2.10 -20.91
C LEU A 105 2.63 -2.72 -22.25
N VAL A 106 1.34 -2.82 -22.55
CA VAL A 106 0.81 -3.33 -23.82
C VAL A 106 -0.29 -2.39 -24.28
N LYS A 107 -0.33 -2.11 -25.59
CA LYS A 107 -1.43 -1.37 -26.22
C LYS A 107 -1.81 -2.04 -27.52
N ASP A 108 -3.10 -2.35 -27.70
CA ASP A 108 -3.66 -2.92 -28.92
C ASP A 108 -2.88 -4.16 -29.41
N GLY A 109 -2.58 -5.07 -28.49
CA GLY A 109 -1.81 -6.30 -28.74
C GLY A 109 -0.30 -6.11 -28.92
N VAL A 110 0.21 -4.88 -28.92
CA VAL A 110 1.64 -4.59 -29.08
C VAL A 110 2.31 -4.37 -27.72
N ILE A 111 3.34 -5.17 -27.44
CA ILE A 111 4.18 -5.01 -26.24
C ILE A 111 5.06 -3.79 -26.38
N LEU A 112 5.02 -2.90 -25.40
CA LEU A 112 5.82 -1.69 -25.34
C LEU A 112 7.15 -1.98 -24.62
N HIS A 113 8.15 -2.48 -25.35
CA HIS A 113 9.43 -2.89 -24.75
C HIS A 113 10.17 -1.74 -24.04
N ALA A 114 10.06 -0.50 -24.54
CA ALA A 114 10.61 0.66 -23.84
C ALA A 114 9.94 0.88 -22.46
N ALA A 115 8.64 0.61 -22.34
CA ALA A 115 7.95 0.67 -21.06
C ALA A 115 8.44 -0.43 -20.11
N LEU A 116 8.55 -1.68 -20.58
CA LEU A 116 9.11 -2.79 -19.79
C LEU A 116 10.51 -2.47 -19.25
N LYS A 117 11.38 -1.92 -20.11
CA LYS A 117 12.74 -1.50 -19.70
C LYS A 117 12.71 -0.37 -18.67
N ALA A 118 11.84 0.63 -18.86
CA ALA A 118 11.72 1.77 -17.95
C ALA A 118 11.15 1.38 -16.58
N THR A 119 10.23 0.41 -16.53
CA THR A 119 9.61 -0.08 -15.30
C THR A 119 10.34 -1.27 -14.67
N ARG A 120 11.36 -1.82 -15.37
CA ARG A 120 12.11 -3.02 -14.97
C ARG A 120 11.25 -4.27 -14.84
N VAL A 121 10.13 -4.33 -15.58
CA VAL A 121 9.30 -5.52 -15.68
C VAL A 121 9.93 -6.46 -16.70
N ALA A 122 10.22 -7.70 -16.32
CA ALA A 122 10.66 -8.70 -17.27
C ALA A 122 9.49 -9.11 -18.16
N GLU A 123 9.76 -9.34 -19.44
CA GLU A 123 8.73 -9.80 -20.38
C GLU A 123 8.11 -11.13 -19.92
N THR A 124 8.90 -12.01 -19.30
CA THR A 124 8.41 -13.27 -18.71
C THR A 124 7.34 -13.05 -17.63
N ASP A 125 7.45 -11.98 -16.85
CA ASP A 125 6.48 -11.65 -15.79
C ASP A 125 5.19 -11.11 -16.41
N LEU A 126 5.30 -10.28 -17.46
CA LEU A 126 4.17 -9.84 -18.26
C LEU A 126 3.41 -11.05 -18.85
N ILE A 127 4.13 -11.98 -19.50
CA ILE A 127 3.51 -13.18 -20.07
C ILE A 127 2.85 -14.04 -18.98
N ALA A 128 3.47 -14.17 -17.79
CA ALA A 128 2.85 -14.87 -16.67
C ALA A 128 1.52 -14.23 -16.24
N LYS A 129 1.46 -12.90 -16.19
CA LYS A 129 0.25 -12.14 -15.85
C LYS A 129 -0.83 -12.23 -16.93
N LEU A 130 -0.45 -12.25 -18.20
CA LEU A 130 -1.37 -12.51 -19.29
C LEU A 130 -2.00 -13.92 -19.18
N ARG A 131 -1.21 -14.94 -18.80
CA ARG A 131 -1.73 -16.29 -18.52
C ARG A 131 -2.65 -16.32 -17.31
N GLU A 132 -2.29 -15.62 -16.22
CA GLU A 132 -3.13 -15.49 -15.03
C GLU A 132 -4.49 -14.86 -15.38
N ALA A 133 -4.49 -13.91 -16.31
CA ALA A 133 -5.68 -13.24 -16.83
C ALA A 133 -6.44 -14.04 -17.92
N ASN A 134 -6.01 -15.28 -18.20
CA ASN A 134 -6.60 -16.17 -19.21
C ASN A 134 -6.57 -15.62 -20.65
N VAL A 135 -5.51 -14.87 -21.00
CA VAL A 135 -5.25 -14.41 -22.37
C VAL A 135 -4.82 -15.60 -23.23
N LEU A 136 -5.55 -15.84 -24.31
CA LEU A 136 -5.22 -16.91 -25.27
C LEU A 136 -4.34 -16.40 -26.42
N ASP A 137 -4.51 -15.12 -26.78
CA ASP A 137 -3.79 -14.47 -27.88
C ASP A 137 -3.63 -12.97 -27.57
N LEU A 138 -2.46 -12.40 -27.88
CA LEU A 138 -2.17 -10.98 -27.66
C LEU A 138 -3.13 -10.04 -28.43
N THR A 139 -3.66 -10.48 -29.56
CA THR A 139 -4.65 -9.72 -30.34
C THR A 139 -5.96 -9.46 -29.58
N GLN A 140 -6.24 -10.18 -28.49
CA GLN A 140 -7.41 -9.97 -27.62
C GLN A 140 -7.16 -8.90 -26.54
N VAL A 141 -5.91 -8.47 -26.37
CA VAL A 141 -5.48 -7.55 -25.34
C VAL A 141 -5.54 -6.12 -25.87
N ARG A 142 -6.26 -5.23 -25.18
CA ARG A 142 -6.35 -3.82 -25.55
C ARG A 142 -5.39 -2.95 -24.75
N ALA A 143 -5.24 -3.25 -23.47
CA ALA A 143 -4.27 -2.58 -22.64
C ALA A 143 -3.78 -3.50 -21.54
N VAL A 144 -2.51 -3.32 -21.17
CA VAL A 144 -1.95 -3.85 -19.94
C VAL A 144 -1.27 -2.72 -19.21
N ALA A 145 -1.62 -2.51 -17.95
CA ALA A 145 -1.01 -1.47 -17.13
C ALA A 145 -0.29 -2.09 -15.93
N LEU A 146 0.93 -1.60 -15.67
CA LEU A 146 1.58 -1.78 -14.37
C LEU A 146 0.98 -0.77 -13.41
N GLU A 147 0.32 -1.24 -12.36
CA GLU A 147 -0.32 -0.40 -11.37
C GLU A 147 0.67 0.17 -10.34
N THR A 148 0.26 1.18 -9.59
CA THR A 148 1.08 1.80 -8.53
C THR A 148 1.47 0.82 -7.41
N THR A 149 0.72 -0.26 -7.28
CA THR A 149 0.95 -1.36 -6.34
C THR A 149 1.99 -2.36 -6.83
N GLY A 150 2.43 -2.26 -8.09
CA GLY A 150 3.33 -3.22 -8.75
C GLY A 150 2.62 -4.42 -9.37
N ASP A 151 1.30 -4.53 -9.21
CA ASP A 151 0.53 -5.55 -9.93
C ASP A 151 0.30 -5.15 -11.39
N ILE A 152 -0.02 -6.14 -12.22
CA ILE A 152 -0.29 -5.94 -13.65
C ILE A 152 -1.77 -6.19 -13.90
N SER A 153 -2.48 -5.18 -14.40
CA SER A 153 -3.87 -5.26 -14.82
C SER A 153 -3.95 -5.53 -16.33
N VAL A 154 -4.88 -6.38 -16.74
CA VAL A 154 -5.08 -6.78 -18.14
C VAL A 154 -6.50 -6.43 -18.57
N ILE A 155 -6.63 -5.66 -19.65
CA ILE A 155 -7.91 -5.28 -20.26
C ILE A 155 -8.06 -6.00 -21.60
N HIS A 156 -9.08 -6.86 -21.68
CA HIS A 156 -9.47 -7.59 -22.87
C HIS A 156 -10.65 -6.92 -23.57
N GLY A 157 -10.86 -7.27 -24.83
CA GLY A 157 -12.06 -6.93 -25.58
C GLY A 157 -11.73 -6.30 -26.92
N ASP A 158 -12.74 -5.76 -27.59
CA ASP A 158 -12.58 -5.18 -28.93
C ASP A 158 -12.08 -3.74 -28.91
N SER A 159 -12.32 -3.02 -27.81
CA SER A 159 -11.91 -1.63 -27.61
C SER A 159 -11.70 -1.34 -26.12
N CYS A 160 -10.85 -0.38 -25.80
CA CYS A 160 -10.70 0.19 -24.46
C CYS A 160 -10.98 1.69 -24.54
N SER A 161 -11.86 2.21 -23.70
CA SER A 161 -12.14 3.65 -23.61
C SER A 161 -10.96 4.38 -22.97
N ASP A 162 -10.61 5.56 -23.49
CA ASP A 162 -9.51 6.38 -22.95
C ASP A 162 -9.69 6.74 -21.47
N GLU A 163 -10.93 6.76 -20.99
CA GLU A 163 -11.30 6.96 -19.58
C GLU A 163 -10.71 5.90 -18.65
N LEU A 164 -10.60 4.64 -19.11
CA LEU A 164 -9.99 3.55 -18.33
C LEU A 164 -8.47 3.62 -18.31
N LEU A 165 -7.86 4.37 -19.23
CA LEU A 165 -6.41 4.59 -19.29
C LEU A 165 -6.00 5.93 -18.67
N GLN A 166 -6.94 6.66 -18.07
CA GLN A 166 -6.67 7.95 -17.45
C GLN A 166 -5.62 7.79 -16.33
N GLY A 167 -4.57 8.61 -16.39
CA GLY A 167 -3.47 8.59 -15.41
C GLY A 167 -2.42 7.50 -15.66
N VAL A 168 -2.60 6.62 -16.65
CA VAL A 168 -1.59 5.64 -17.05
C VAL A 168 -0.55 6.30 -17.95
N ARG A 169 0.71 6.31 -17.50
CA ARG A 169 1.82 6.91 -18.23
C ARG A 169 2.19 6.04 -19.43
N THR A 170 2.21 6.64 -20.62
CA THR A 170 2.78 6.01 -21.81
C THR A 170 4.26 6.36 -21.92
N VAL A 171 5.14 5.36 -21.92
CA VAL A 171 6.57 5.55 -22.16
C VAL A 171 6.79 5.62 -23.67
N LYS A 172 7.21 6.78 -24.17
CA LYS A 172 7.57 6.93 -25.59
C LYS A 172 8.91 6.25 -25.86
N GLU A 173 9.01 5.53 -26.98
CA GLU A 173 10.29 5.09 -27.52
C GLU A 173 11.13 6.33 -27.85
N LYS A 174 12.39 6.33 -27.42
CA LYS A 174 13.40 7.34 -27.78
C LYS A 174 14.24 6.81 -28.93
#